data_AF-A0A7K9R0K9-F1
#
_entry.id   AF-A0A7K9R0K9-F1
#
_cell.length_a   1.000
_cell.length_b   1.000
_cell.length_c   1.000
_cell.angle_alpha   90.00
_cell.angle_beta   90.00
_cell.angle_gamma   90.00
#
_symmetry.space_group_name_H-M   'P 1'
#
loop_
_entity.id
_entity.type
_entity.pdbx_description
1 polymer ?
#
loop_
_entity_poly.entity_id
_entity_poly.type
_entity_poly.pdbx_seq_one_letter_code
_entity_poly.pdbx_strand_id
1 'polypeptide(L)' 'SLFLSTGTFTHLKPPTISSSTLDLTLSVLYSVVPPALNPLIYSLRNQELKAAVWTLMTGCF' A
#
# COMPACT_ATOMS: atom_id res chain seq x y z
N SER A 1 -26.31 7.09 26.24
CA SER A 1 -25.14 6.30 25.79
C SER A 1 -24.87 6.33 24.27
N LEU A 2 -25.56 7.14 23.46
CA LEU A 2 -25.21 7.31 22.03
C LEU A 2 -24.21 8.46 21.78
N PHE A 3 -24.20 9.46 22.65
CA PHE A 3 -23.37 10.66 22.50
C PHE A 3 -21.86 10.41 22.65
N LEU A 4 -21.45 9.53 23.59
CA LEU A 4 -20.03 9.18 23.75
C LEU A 4 -19.51 8.37 22.55
N SER A 5 -20.33 7.47 22.00
CA SER A 5 -19.97 6.64 20.84
C SER A 5 -19.81 7.48 19.56
N THR A 6 -20.69 8.45 19.34
CA THR A 6 -20.54 9.40 18.23
C THR A 6 -19.29 10.26 18.39
N GLY A 7 -19.00 10.75 19.62
CA GLY A 7 -17.81 11.54 19.92
C GLY A 7 -16.49 10.79 19.72
N THR A 8 -16.43 9.52 20.13
CA THR A 8 -15.26 8.66 19.89
C THR A 8 -15.13 8.26 18.42
N PHE A 9 -16.24 8.03 17.71
CA PHE A 9 -16.23 7.76 16.26
C PHE A 9 -15.76 8.98 15.44
N THR A 10 -16.10 10.21 15.88
CA THR A 10 -15.58 11.45 15.29
C THR A 10 -14.14 11.78 15.68
N HIS A 11 -13.60 11.17 16.72
CA HIS A 11 -12.18 11.30 17.08
C HIS A 11 -11.32 10.18 16.45
N LEU A 12 -11.89 8.99 16.21
CA LEU A 12 -11.25 7.91 15.46
C LEU A 12 -11.33 8.13 13.94
N LYS A 13 -12.28 8.94 13.46
CA LYS A 13 -12.23 9.53 12.12
C LYS A 13 -11.42 10.82 12.20
N PRO A 14 -10.22 10.92 11.62
CA PRO A 14 -9.48 12.18 11.64
C PRO A 14 -10.35 13.27 10.98
N PRO A 15 -10.46 14.46 11.61
CA PRO A 15 -11.30 15.54 11.13
C PRO A 15 -10.67 16.06 9.84
N THR A 16 -11.23 15.74 8.68
CA THR A 16 -10.93 16.34 7.36
C THR A 16 -9.48 16.26 6.80
N ILE A 17 -8.45 16.04 7.62
CA ILE A 17 -7.06 15.76 7.22
C ILE A 17 -6.94 14.40 6.53
N SER A 18 -7.84 13.47 6.87
CA SER A 18 -7.89 12.15 6.24
C SER A 18 -8.27 12.22 4.77
N SER A 19 -8.87 13.29 4.25
CA SER A 19 -9.13 13.40 2.80
C SER A 19 -7.90 13.89 2.06
N SER A 20 -7.19 14.90 2.59
CA SER A 20 -5.99 15.44 1.93
C SER A 20 -4.78 14.52 2.06
N THR A 21 -4.56 13.89 3.23
CA THR A 21 -3.50 12.90 3.39
C THR A 21 -3.79 11.62 2.61
N LEU A 22 -5.06 11.18 2.56
CA LEU A 22 -5.46 10.04 1.73
C LEU A 22 -5.33 10.38 0.25
N ASP A 23 -5.81 11.55 -0.21
CA ASP A 23 -5.68 12.00 -1.60
C ASP A 23 -4.20 12.15 -2.02
N LEU A 24 -3.36 12.70 -1.14
CA LEU A 24 -1.92 12.77 -1.36
C LEU A 24 -1.28 11.38 -1.36
N THR A 25 -1.68 10.49 -0.46
CA THR A 25 -1.17 9.11 -0.43
C THR A 25 -1.61 8.35 -1.68
N LEU A 26 -2.87 8.49 -2.11
CA LEU A 26 -3.35 7.92 -3.36
C LEU A 26 -2.62 8.52 -4.54
N SER A 27 -2.46 9.83 -4.62
CA SER A 27 -1.73 10.52 -5.70
C SER A 27 -0.27 10.04 -5.78
N VAL A 28 0.43 9.95 -4.65
CA VAL A 28 1.78 9.39 -4.57
C VAL A 28 1.77 7.92 -4.98
N LEU A 29 0.86 7.09 -4.45
CA LEU A 29 0.73 5.68 -4.82
C LEU A 29 0.46 5.50 -6.32
N TYR A 30 -0.51 6.22 -6.88
CA TYR A 30 -0.82 6.19 -8.31
C TYR A 30 0.30 6.77 -9.18
N SER A 31 1.20 7.59 -8.64
CA SER A 31 2.38 8.08 -9.34
C SER A 31 3.56 7.09 -9.27
N VAL A 32 3.78 6.43 -8.13
CA VAL A 32 4.91 5.48 -7.96
C VAL A 32 4.57 4.07 -8.44
N VAL A 33 3.30 3.68 -8.46
CA VAL A 33 2.85 2.37 -8.94
C VAL A 33 3.22 2.17 -10.42
N PRO A 34 2.86 3.04 -11.38
CA PRO A 34 3.20 2.84 -12.79
C PRO A 34 4.71 2.64 -13.08
N PRO A 35 5.64 3.47 -12.57
CA PRO A 35 7.06 3.27 -12.81
C PRO A 35 7.64 2.08 -12.03
N ALA A 36 7.09 1.71 -10.87
CA ALA A 36 7.54 0.53 -10.12
C ALA A 36 7.05 -0.78 -10.74
N LEU A 37 5.91 -0.78 -11.43
CA LEU A 37 5.41 -1.96 -12.14
C LEU A 37 6.32 -2.37 -13.31
N ASN A 38 6.99 -1.43 -13.97
CA ASN A 38 7.92 -1.72 -15.06
C ASN A 38 9.05 -2.70 -14.63
N PRO A 39 9.91 -2.37 -13.64
CA PRO A 39 10.92 -3.29 -13.15
C PRO A 39 10.34 -4.53 -12.49
N LEU A 40 9.13 -4.49 -11.91
CA LEU A 40 8.47 -5.70 -11.39
C LEU A 40 8.09 -6.66 -12.51
N ILE A 41 7.47 -6.18 -13.60
CA ILE A 41 7.12 -7.00 -14.76
C ILE A 41 8.39 -7.58 -15.41
N TYR A 42 9.45 -6.78 -15.52
CA TYR A 42 10.74 -7.26 -16.02
C TYR A 42 11.41 -8.25 -15.06
N SER A 43 11.32 -8.05 -13.74
CA SER A 43 11.86 -8.98 -12.74
C SER A 43 11.08 -10.30 -12.74
N LEU A 44 9.77 -10.26 -12.91
CA LEU A 44 8.93 -11.46 -13.02
C LEU A 44 9.14 -12.20 -14.34
N ARG A 45 9.50 -11.50 -15.42
CA ARG A 45 9.95 -12.12 -16.69
C ARG A 45 11.34 -12.72 -16.58
N ASN A 46 12.20 -12.16 -15.74
CA ASN A 46 13.51 -12.75 -15.50
C ASN A 46 13.35 -14.00 -14.62
N GLN A 47 13.47 -15.18 -15.22
CA GLN A 47 13.27 -16.46 -14.54
C GLN A 47 14.19 -16.60 -13.32
N GLU A 48 15.40 -16.02 -13.38
CA GLU A 48 16.35 -15.95 -12.27
C GLU A 48 15.81 -15.17 -11.07
N LEU A 49 15.22 -13.98 -11.30
CA LEU A 49 14.66 -13.18 -10.21
C LEU A 49 13.36 -13.78 -9.69
N LYS A 50 12.54 -14.36 -10.58
CA LYS A 50 11.37 -15.14 -10.17
C LYS A 50 11.76 -16.33 -9.29
N ALA A 51 12.83 -17.06 -9.64
CA ALA A 51 13.35 -18.18 -8.86
C ALA A 51 13.93 -17.70 -7.52
N ALA A 52 14.66 -16.57 -7.49
CA ALA A 52 15.16 -15.97 -6.26
C ALA A 52 14.02 -15.52 -5.33
N VAL A 53 12.99 -14.87 -5.87
CA VAL A 53 11.80 -14.46 -5.11
C VAL A 53 11.03 -15.68 -4.62
N TRP A 54 10.88 -16.72 -5.44
CA TRP A 54 10.23 -17.97 -5.03
C TRP A 54 11.01 -18.69 -3.93
N THR A 55 12.34 -18.72 -4.03
CA THR A 55 13.25 -19.26 -3.00
C THR A 55 13.09 -18.49 -1.70
N LEU A 56 13.08 -17.16 -1.76
CA LEU A 56 12.89 -16.28 -0.62
C LEU A 56 11.50 -16.44 0.02
N MET A 57 10.45 -16.59 -0.80
CA MET A 57 9.07 -16.75 -0.33
C MET A 57 8.80 -18.16 0.22
N THR A 58 9.49 -19.19 -0.29
CA THR A 58 9.38 -20.58 0.20
C THR A 58 10.33 -20.84 1.37
N GLY A 59 11.23 -19.90 1.70
CA GLY A 59 12.12 -19.99 2.86
C GLY A 59 13.06 -21.18 2.84
N CYS A 60 13.28 -21.79 1.67
CA CYS A 60 14.15 -22.95 1.52
C CYS A 60 15.52 -22.44 1.08
N PHE A 61 16.45 -22.38 2.03
CA PHE A 61 17.88 -22.17 1.80
C PHE A 61 18.58 -23.51 1.55
#